data_AF-A0A9D4XJN1-F1
#
_entry.id   AF-A0A9D4XJN1-F1
#
_cell.length_a   1.000
_cell.length_b   1.000
_cell.length_c   1.000
_cell.angle_alpha   90.00
_cell.angle_beta   90.00
_cell.angle_gamma   90.00
#
_symmetry.space_group_name_H-M   'P 1'
#
loop_
_entity.id
_entity.type
_entity.pdbx_description
1 polymer ?
#
loop_
_entity_poly.entity_id
_entity_poly.type
_entity_poly.pdbx_seq_one_letter_code
_entity_poly.pdbx_strand_id
1 'polypeptide(L)'
;MDVLYTMLTFIAFSFLALFLAMCFIIMTIFKGKSIGDPKYAPVKGTVFNQLFYFKKLHDYHTQLAKTHPTMRLLAPNQSELYTIDVRNIEHVLKTNFDKYSKGKYNQDIVTDLLGEGIFVVDGEKWKQQRKVASYEFSTRVLRDFSCFVFRKNAAKLVKVISEFSHEGLHFDMQDLQMRCALDSIFKVGFGTELNCLEGSNKEGIEFMKAFDESNAITYWRYVDPFWRLKRFLNIGGEAKLKINVKLIDEFVNGVIKTKKEQLTLQQDSVS
;
A
#
# COMPACT_ATOMS: atom_id res chain seq x y z
N MET A 1 6.62 9.05 53.57
CA MET A 1 5.48 9.85 53.04
C MET A 1 5.88 10.62 51.78
N ASP A 2 7.08 11.20 51.72
CA ASP A 2 7.48 12.06 50.60
C ASP A 2 7.63 11.34 49.25
N VAL A 3 8.17 10.12 49.23
CA VAL A 3 8.34 9.35 47.97
C VAL A 3 7.00 8.94 47.36
N LEU A 4 6.01 8.57 48.18
CA LEU A 4 4.68 8.21 47.69
C LEU A 4 3.94 9.45 47.14
N TYR A 5 4.09 10.60 47.81
CA TYR A 5 3.51 11.86 47.37
C TYR A 5 4.15 12.38 46.06
N THR A 6 5.47 12.28 45.91
CA THR A 6 6.15 12.66 44.65
C THR A 6 5.78 11.73 43.50
N MET A 7 5.63 10.42 43.74
CA MET A 7 5.14 9.49 42.73
C MET A 7 3.69 9.80 42.32
N LEU A 8 2.79 10.04 43.29
CA LEU A 8 1.39 10.37 43.01
C LEU A 8 1.24 11.69 42.25
N THR A 9 2.02 12.71 42.59
CA THR A 9 2.01 13.99 41.88
C THR A 9 2.54 13.85 40.45
N PHE A 10 3.64 13.10 40.23
CA PHE A 10 4.15 12.83 38.89
C PHE A 10 3.13 12.09 38.01
N ILE A 11 2.45 11.10 38.58
CA ILE A 11 1.36 10.37 37.91
C ILE A 11 0.21 11.33 37.56
N ALA A 12 -0.21 12.18 38.50
CA ALA A 12 -1.28 13.15 38.28
C ALA A 12 -0.92 14.18 37.19
N PHE A 13 0.30 14.71 37.18
CA PHE A 13 0.80 15.60 36.12
C PHE A 13 0.83 14.91 34.77
N SER A 14 1.21 13.63 34.72
CA SER A 14 1.21 12.84 33.48
C SER A 14 -0.21 12.66 32.92
N PHE A 15 -1.18 12.33 33.77
CA PHE A 15 -2.59 12.25 33.37
C PHE A 15 -3.14 13.61 32.92
N LEU A 16 -2.80 14.70 33.60
CA LEU A 16 -3.21 16.05 33.22
C LEU A 16 -2.63 16.45 31.86
N ALA A 17 -1.34 16.18 31.62
CA ALA A 17 -0.70 16.44 30.34
C ALA A 17 -1.36 15.64 29.20
N LEU A 18 -1.66 14.36 29.41
CA LEU A 18 -2.38 13.52 28.44
C LEU A 18 -3.79 14.06 28.17
N PHE A 19 -4.50 14.49 29.21
CA PHE A 19 -5.84 15.08 29.07
C PHE A 19 -5.80 16.39 28.26
N LEU A 20 -4.85 17.29 28.56
CA LEU A 20 -4.69 18.54 27.81
C LEU A 20 -4.30 18.28 26.34
N ALA A 21 -3.42 17.31 26.09
CA ALA A 21 -3.07 16.90 24.73
C ALA A 21 -4.29 16.35 23.97
N MET A 22 -5.11 15.50 24.62
CA MET A 22 -6.34 14.98 24.02
C MET A 22 -7.34 16.11 23.71
N CYS A 23 -7.54 17.04 24.64
CA CYS A 23 -8.39 18.23 24.43
C CYS A 23 -7.88 19.09 23.27
N PHE A 24 -6.56 19.31 23.18
CA PHE A 24 -5.96 20.04 22.07
C PHE A 24 -6.19 19.33 20.73
N ILE A 25 -6.03 18.01 20.67
CA ILE A 25 -6.31 17.21 19.46
C ILE A 25 -7.79 17.30 19.08
N ILE A 26 -8.71 17.15 20.03
CA ILE A 26 -10.14 17.31 19.76
C ILE A 26 -10.43 18.71 19.22
N MET A 27 -9.91 19.75 19.86
CA MET A 27 -10.08 21.12 19.38
C MET A 27 -9.56 21.29 17.95
N THR A 28 -8.38 20.77 17.61
CA THR A 28 -7.83 20.89 16.24
C THR A 28 -8.67 20.17 15.19
N ILE A 29 -9.25 19.01 15.52
CA ILE A 29 -10.12 18.25 14.61
C ILE A 29 -11.41 19.02 14.28
N PHE A 30 -12.05 19.61 15.28
CA PHE A 30 -13.38 20.21 15.13
C PHE A 30 -13.35 21.71 14.81
N LYS A 31 -12.28 22.43 15.20
CA LYS A 31 -12.17 23.89 15.02
C LYS A 31 -12.13 24.25 13.53
N GLY A 32 -12.98 25.22 13.17
CA GLY A 32 -13.01 25.79 11.81
C GLY A 32 -13.55 24.84 10.74
N LYS A 33 -14.17 23.72 11.12
CA LYS A 33 -14.82 22.79 10.18
C LYS A 33 -16.30 23.16 10.03
N SER A 34 -16.79 23.21 8.79
CA SER A 34 -18.20 23.45 8.49
C SER A 34 -19.07 22.23 8.83
N ILE A 35 -19.27 21.97 10.12
CA ILE A 35 -20.05 20.85 10.63
C ILE A 35 -21.53 21.25 10.61
N GLY A 36 -22.37 20.45 9.97
CA GLY A 36 -23.80 20.74 9.84
C GLY A 36 -24.16 21.80 8.80
N ASP A 37 -23.19 22.35 8.07
CA ASP A 37 -23.45 23.27 6.96
C ASP A 37 -24.03 22.49 5.77
N PRO A 38 -25.26 22.81 5.31
CA PRO A 38 -25.91 22.12 4.20
C PRO A 38 -25.18 22.29 2.85
N LYS A 39 -24.28 23.27 2.72
CA LYS A 39 -23.47 23.46 1.50
C LYS A 39 -22.33 22.46 1.37
N TYR A 40 -21.97 21.76 2.45
CA TYR A 40 -20.87 20.80 2.45
C TYR A 40 -21.39 19.39 2.66
N ALA A 41 -20.65 18.41 2.16
CA ALA A 41 -20.93 17.00 2.42
C ALA A 41 -21.01 16.74 3.94
N PRO A 42 -21.94 15.87 4.39
CA PRO A 42 -22.13 15.61 5.81
C PRO A 42 -20.89 14.97 6.44
N VAL A 43 -20.63 15.35 7.69
CA VAL A 43 -19.56 14.76 8.48
C VAL A 43 -20.08 13.46 9.11
N LYS A 44 -19.38 12.35 8.88
CA LYS A 44 -19.76 11.02 9.41
C LYS A 44 -18.86 10.51 10.53
N GLY A 45 -17.83 11.27 10.88
CA GLY A 45 -16.94 10.95 11.99
C GLY A 45 -15.56 11.57 11.80
N THR A 46 -14.59 11.00 12.49
CA THR A 46 -13.18 11.37 12.35
C THR A 46 -12.40 10.24 11.68
N VAL A 47 -11.20 10.55 11.19
CA VAL A 47 -10.29 9.54 10.64
C VAL A 47 -9.91 8.47 11.67
N PHE A 48 -9.95 8.80 12.96
CA PHE A 48 -9.66 7.86 14.04
C PHE A 48 -10.69 6.75 14.16
N ASN A 49 -11.92 6.94 13.66
CA ASN A 49 -12.88 5.84 13.61
C ASN A 49 -12.35 4.67 12.77
N GLN A 50 -11.53 4.95 11.75
CA GLN A 50 -10.93 3.93 10.89
C GLN A 50 -10.01 2.96 11.65
N LEU A 51 -9.41 3.39 12.78
CA LEU A 51 -8.61 2.50 13.64
C LEU A 51 -9.43 1.32 14.16
N PHE A 52 -10.65 1.59 14.64
CA PHE A 52 -11.52 0.57 15.20
C PHE A 52 -12.05 -0.41 14.15
N TYR A 53 -12.10 0.02 12.89
CA TYR A 53 -12.59 -0.77 11.77
C TYR A 53 -11.48 -1.21 10.80
N PHE A 54 -10.20 -1.09 11.13
CA PHE A 54 -9.12 -1.26 10.15
C PHE A 54 -9.17 -2.61 9.40
N LYS A 55 -9.44 -3.71 10.13
CA LYS A 55 -9.57 -5.06 9.53
C LYS A 55 -10.79 -5.21 8.60
N LYS A 56 -11.77 -4.32 8.70
CA LYS A 56 -13.02 -4.30 7.95
C LYS A 56 -13.27 -2.91 7.33
N LEU A 57 -12.19 -2.21 6.96
CA LEU A 57 -12.26 -0.79 6.60
C LEU A 57 -13.15 -0.58 5.37
N HIS A 58 -13.04 -1.47 4.39
CA HIS A 58 -13.88 -1.46 3.20
C HIS A 58 -15.36 -1.69 3.52
N ASP A 59 -15.69 -2.63 4.42
CA ASP A 59 -17.07 -2.85 4.85
C ASP A 59 -17.63 -1.63 5.57
N TYR A 60 -16.84 -1.03 6.48
CA TYR A 60 -17.20 0.18 7.19
C TYR A 60 -17.49 1.34 6.22
N HIS A 61 -16.59 1.62 5.27
CA HIS A 61 -16.80 2.64 4.25
C HIS A 61 -18.01 2.34 3.37
N THR A 62 -18.24 1.08 3.01
CA THR A 62 -19.41 0.66 2.23
C THR A 62 -20.71 0.95 2.96
N GLN A 63 -20.79 0.65 4.26
CA GLN A 63 -21.99 0.94 5.06
C GLN A 63 -22.24 2.45 5.19
N LEU A 64 -21.18 3.25 5.36
CA LEU A 64 -21.33 4.70 5.34
C LEU A 64 -21.84 5.21 3.98
N ALA A 65 -21.29 4.68 2.89
CA ALA A 65 -21.60 5.12 1.53
C ALA A 65 -23.04 4.81 1.12
N LYS A 66 -23.64 3.73 1.66
CA LYS A 66 -25.07 3.43 1.50
C LYS A 66 -25.98 4.51 2.06
N THR A 67 -25.54 5.26 3.07
CA THR A 67 -26.35 6.34 3.64
C THR A 67 -26.17 7.66 2.90
N HIS A 68 -24.93 7.97 2.51
CA HIS A 68 -24.58 9.23 1.86
C HIS A 68 -23.50 8.97 0.80
N PRO A 69 -23.79 9.23 -0.49
CA PRO A 69 -22.84 8.99 -1.57
C PRO A 69 -21.55 9.80 -1.45
N THR A 70 -21.60 10.95 -0.77
CA THR A 70 -20.43 11.79 -0.50
C THR A 70 -20.46 12.21 0.96
N MET A 71 -19.33 12.05 1.66
CA MET A 71 -19.21 12.32 3.09
C MET A 71 -17.82 12.84 3.44
N ARG A 72 -17.70 13.41 4.64
CA ARG A 72 -16.41 13.85 5.20
C ARG A 72 -16.05 13.08 6.47
N LEU A 73 -14.78 12.73 6.59
CA LEU A 73 -14.14 12.35 7.85
C LEU A 73 -13.22 13.48 8.29
N LEU A 74 -13.33 13.90 9.55
CA LEU A 74 -12.48 14.97 10.09
C LEU A 74 -11.13 14.41 10.52
N ALA A 75 -10.05 15.03 10.06
CA ALA A 75 -8.71 14.82 10.57
C ALA A 75 -8.19 16.11 11.25
N PRO A 76 -7.15 16.02 12.09
CA PRO A 76 -6.60 17.18 12.81
C PRO A 76 -6.24 18.36 11.89
N ASN A 77 -5.65 18.08 10.72
CA ASN A 77 -5.18 19.13 9.80
C ASN A 77 -6.19 19.43 8.67
N GLN A 78 -6.92 18.42 8.19
CA GLN A 78 -7.80 18.55 7.01
C GLN A 78 -9.02 17.64 7.12
N SER A 79 -10.04 17.89 6.30
CA SER A 79 -11.17 16.95 6.17
C SER A 79 -10.93 16.05 4.97
N GLU A 80 -11.03 14.75 5.16
CA GLU A 80 -10.98 13.78 4.08
C GLU A 80 -12.37 13.62 3.46
N LEU A 81 -12.45 13.69 2.14
CA LEU A 81 -13.69 13.51 1.40
C LEU A 81 -13.74 12.09 0.84
N TYR A 82 -14.81 11.36 1.17
CA TYR A 82 -15.09 10.03 0.61
C TYR A 82 -16.31 10.14 -0.28
N THR A 83 -16.23 9.62 -1.50
CA THR A 83 -17.32 9.71 -2.48
C THR A 83 -17.44 8.47 -3.33
N ILE A 84 -18.67 8.03 -3.53
CA ILE A 84 -19.10 7.07 -4.56
C ILE A 84 -19.95 7.75 -5.66
N ASP A 85 -20.22 9.06 -5.53
CA ASP A 85 -20.90 9.82 -6.58
C ASP A 85 -20.04 9.89 -7.84
N VAL A 86 -20.56 9.34 -8.94
CA VAL A 86 -19.87 9.25 -10.24
C VAL A 86 -19.47 10.62 -10.78
N ARG A 87 -20.25 11.67 -10.52
CA ARG A 87 -19.94 13.03 -10.98
C ARG A 87 -18.70 13.59 -10.29
N ASN A 88 -18.56 13.33 -9.00
CA ASN A 88 -17.37 13.72 -8.25
C ASN A 88 -16.15 12.91 -8.72
N ILE A 89 -16.33 11.61 -8.97
CA ILE A 89 -15.26 10.74 -9.47
C ILE A 89 -14.80 11.20 -10.86
N GLU A 90 -15.72 11.50 -11.78
CA GLU A 90 -15.38 12.04 -13.10
C GLU A 90 -14.71 13.41 -13.00
N HIS A 91 -15.16 14.27 -12.08
CA HIS A 91 -14.53 15.56 -11.86
C HIS A 91 -13.05 15.41 -11.46
N VAL A 92 -12.78 14.55 -10.46
CA VAL A 92 -11.45 14.33 -9.91
C VAL A 92 -10.54 13.58 -10.87
N LEU A 93 -11.01 12.49 -11.49
CA LEU A 93 -10.16 11.58 -12.25
C LEU A 93 -10.05 11.91 -13.74
N LYS A 94 -10.91 12.79 -14.27
CA LYS A 94 -10.96 13.11 -15.70
C LYS A 94 -11.03 14.60 -15.98
N THR A 95 -12.06 15.28 -15.47
CA THR A 95 -12.35 16.68 -15.88
C THR A 95 -11.31 17.67 -15.38
N ASN A 96 -10.79 17.45 -14.17
CA ASN A 96 -9.94 18.41 -13.48
C ASN A 96 -8.70 17.72 -12.86
N PHE A 97 -8.23 16.65 -13.50
CA PHE A 97 -7.19 15.75 -13.01
C PHE A 97 -5.93 16.47 -12.53
N ASP A 98 -5.44 17.47 -13.30
CA ASP A 98 -4.23 18.20 -12.97
C ASP A 98 -4.31 19.00 -11.65
N LYS A 99 -5.52 19.22 -11.11
CA LYS A 99 -5.72 19.89 -9.81
C LYS A 99 -5.71 18.93 -8.62
N TYR A 100 -5.74 17.62 -8.87
CA TYR A 100 -5.78 16.59 -7.83
C TYR A 100 -4.51 15.74 -7.86
N SER A 101 -3.62 15.99 -6.91
CA SER A 101 -2.42 15.17 -6.68
C SER A 101 -2.65 14.13 -5.59
N LYS A 102 -1.85 13.05 -5.56
CA LYS A 102 -1.81 12.14 -4.39
C LYS A 102 -1.32 12.88 -3.14
N GLY A 103 -0.37 13.79 -3.34
CA GLY A 103 0.05 14.77 -2.35
C GLY A 103 1.05 14.24 -1.32
N LYS A 104 1.63 15.19 -0.57
CA LYS A 104 2.74 14.93 0.34
C LYS A 104 2.39 13.95 1.46
N TYR A 105 1.16 13.98 1.96
CA TYR A 105 0.71 13.06 3.00
C TYR A 105 0.80 11.59 2.56
N ASN A 106 0.28 11.27 1.36
CA ASN A 106 0.38 9.93 0.78
C ASN A 106 1.83 9.56 0.52
N GLN A 107 2.61 10.47 -0.07
CA GLN A 107 4.03 10.25 -0.35
C GLN A 107 4.82 9.91 0.92
N ASP A 108 4.63 10.65 2.01
CA ASP A 108 5.32 10.41 3.29
C ASP A 108 5.03 9.00 3.84
N ILE A 109 3.82 8.48 3.59
CA ILE A 109 3.42 7.15 4.06
C ILE A 109 4.08 6.04 3.24
N VAL A 110 4.04 6.14 1.91
CA VAL A 110 4.38 5.01 1.02
C VAL A 110 5.81 5.02 0.48
N THR A 111 6.53 6.16 0.55
CA THR A 111 7.88 6.31 -0.06
C THR A 111 8.88 5.29 0.48
N ASP A 112 8.82 4.91 1.76
CA ASP A 112 9.80 3.95 2.32
C ASP A 112 9.74 2.57 1.64
N LEU A 113 8.57 2.16 1.14
CA LEU A 113 8.39 0.87 0.46
C LEU A 113 8.45 1.00 -1.06
N LEU A 114 7.78 2.01 -1.62
CA LEU A 114 7.59 2.14 -3.07
C LEU A 114 8.57 3.12 -3.73
N GLY A 115 9.44 3.75 -2.94
CA GLY A 115 10.39 4.75 -3.39
C GLY A 115 9.70 5.90 -4.12
N GLU A 116 10.33 6.36 -5.20
CA GLU A 116 9.79 7.42 -6.05
C GLU A 116 9.17 6.87 -7.35
N GLY A 117 8.53 5.71 -7.26
CA GLY A 117 7.85 5.05 -8.38
C GLY A 117 6.52 5.71 -8.75
N ILE A 118 5.92 5.20 -9.85
CA ILE A 118 4.72 5.77 -10.50
C ILE A 118 3.49 5.85 -9.57
N PHE A 119 3.43 5.01 -8.54
CA PHE A 119 2.35 5.02 -7.56
C PHE A 119 2.51 6.11 -6.49
N VAL A 120 3.69 6.71 -6.36
CA VAL A 120 4.05 7.64 -5.28
C VAL A 120 4.12 9.07 -5.78
N VAL A 121 4.89 9.31 -6.85
CA VAL A 121 5.20 10.66 -7.34
C VAL A 121 4.01 11.30 -8.04
N ASP A 122 4.03 12.64 -8.12
CA ASP A 122 3.04 13.47 -8.82
C ASP A 122 3.73 14.35 -9.89
N GLY A 123 2.93 15.08 -10.68
CA GLY A 123 3.41 16.07 -11.64
C GLY A 123 4.24 15.48 -12.80
N GLU A 124 5.28 16.22 -13.22
CA GLU A 124 6.08 15.84 -14.40
C GLU A 124 6.82 14.52 -14.24
N LYS A 125 7.33 14.22 -13.04
CA LYS A 125 7.99 12.94 -12.75
C LYS A 125 7.03 11.77 -12.95
N TRP A 126 5.80 11.91 -12.49
CA TRP A 126 4.73 10.92 -12.74
C TRP A 126 4.42 10.81 -14.23
N LYS A 127 4.26 11.93 -14.96
CA LYS A 127 3.94 11.91 -16.40
C LYS A 127 5.02 11.19 -17.20
N GLN A 128 6.30 11.43 -16.89
CA GLN A 128 7.43 10.75 -17.52
C GLN A 128 7.37 9.24 -17.30
N GLN A 129 7.25 8.80 -16.04
CA GLN A 129 7.15 7.37 -15.70
C GLN A 129 5.91 6.71 -16.33
N ARG A 130 4.77 7.41 -16.31
CA ARG A 130 3.51 6.94 -16.91
C ARG A 130 3.61 6.76 -18.41
N LYS A 131 4.29 7.68 -19.10
CA LYS A 131 4.53 7.59 -20.55
C LYS A 131 5.36 6.36 -20.88
N VAL A 132 6.47 6.13 -20.17
CA VAL A 132 7.31 4.93 -20.38
C VAL A 132 6.51 3.65 -20.10
N ALA A 133 5.86 3.56 -18.93
CA ALA A 133 5.07 2.39 -18.57
C ALA A 133 3.91 2.11 -19.55
N SER A 134 3.32 3.14 -20.16
CA SER A 134 2.19 2.96 -21.09
C SER A 134 2.52 2.12 -22.32
N TYR A 135 3.78 2.07 -22.75
CA TYR A 135 4.21 1.22 -23.88
C TYR A 135 4.15 -0.26 -23.52
N GLU A 136 4.56 -0.62 -22.29
CA GLU A 136 4.51 -2.00 -21.77
C GLU A 136 3.06 -2.49 -21.59
N PHE A 137 2.14 -1.57 -21.31
CA PHE A 137 0.70 -1.86 -21.20
C PHE A 137 -0.08 -1.62 -22.50
N SER A 138 0.61 -1.50 -23.64
CA SER A 138 -0.06 -1.40 -24.94
C SER A 138 -0.77 -2.71 -25.30
N THR A 139 -1.87 -2.63 -26.04
CA THR A 139 -2.65 -3.80 -26.47
C THR A 139 -1.79 -4.85 -27.17
N ARG A 140 -0.81 -4.40 -27.95
CA ARG A 140 0.11 -5.29 -28.67
C ARG A 140 1.00 -6.08 -27.72
N VAL A 141 1.67 -5.40 -26.77
CA VAL A 141 2.56 -6.07 -25.80
C VAL A 141 1.77 -7.04 -24.93
N LEU A 142 0.60 -6.61 -24.43
CA LEU A 142 -0.26 -7.47 -23.62
C LEU A 142 -0.70 -8.73 -24.38
N ARG A 143 -1.12 -8.59 -25.64
CA ARG A 143 -1.59 -9.71 -26.46
C ARG A 143 -0.47 -10.64 -26.89
N ASP A 144 0.62 -10.07 -27.40
CA ASP A 144 1.67 -10.83 -28.08
C ASP A 144 2.66 -11.46 -27.07
N PHE A 145 2.83 -10.85 -25.90
CA PHE A 145 3.79 -11.32 -24.89
C PHE A 145 3.12 -11.73 -23.58
N SER A 146 2.37 -10.83 -22.93
CA SER A 146 1.85 -11.09 -21.59
C SER A 146 0.82 -12.23 -21.56
N CYS A 147 -0.06 -12.33 -22.56
CA CYS A 147 -1.04 -13.42 -22.65
C CYS A 147 -0.40 -14.80 -22.70
N PHE A 148 0.73 -14.95 -23.39
CA PHE A 148 1.46 -16.22 -23.42
C PHE A 148 1.99 -16.58 -22.03
N VAL A 149 2.62 -15.63 -21.34
CA VAL A 149 3.12 -15.82 -19.97
C VAL A 149 1.99 -16.17 -19.01
N PHE A 150 0.87 -15.44 -19.06
CA PHE A 150 -0.28 -15.69 -18.19
C PHE A 150 -0.90 -17.06 -18.43
N ARG A 151 -1.04 -17.50 -19.68
CA ARG A 151 -1.54 -18.84 -20.00
C ARG A 151 -0.60 -19.94 -19.49
N LYS A 152 0.72 -19.75 -19.66
CA LYS A 152 1.74 -20.69 -19.15
C LYS A 152 1.63 -20.83 -17.62
N ASN A 153 1.59 -19.72 -16.90
CA ASN A 153 1.51 -19.76 -15.43
C ASN A 153 0.14 -20.23 -14.92
N ALA A 154 -0.95 -19.92 -15.63
CA ALA A 154 -2.27 -20.48 -15.32
C ALA A 154 -2.29 -22.01 -15.48
N ALA A 155 -1.66 -22.55 -16.53
CA ALA A 155 -1.53 -24.00 -16.70
C ALA A 155 -0.70 -24.64 -15.57
N LYS A 156 0.39 -23.99 -15.13
CA LYS A 156 1.15 -24.42 -13.95
C LYS A 156 0.28 -24.43 -12.69
N LEU A 157 -0.53 -23.40 -12.48
CA LEU A 157 -1.44 -23.31 -11.32
C LEU A 157 -2.47 -24.45 -11.34
N VAL A 158 -3.09 -24.72 -12.48
CA VAL A 158 -4.03 -25.85 -12.63
C VAL A 158 -3.34 -27.17 -12.30
N LYS A 159 -2.11 -27.37 -12.77
CA LYS A 159 -1.34 -28.58 -12.46
C LYS A 159 -1.12 -28.75 -10.96
N VAL A 160 -0.63 -27.72 -10.28
CA VAL A 160 -0.40 -27.74 -8.82
C VAL A 160 -1.71 -28.01 -8.05
N ILE A 161 -2.81 -27.36 -8.43
CA ILE A 161 -4.13 -27.60 -7.81
C ILE A 161 -4.60 -29.05 -8.06
N SER A 162 -4.37 -29.59 -9.26
CA SER A 162 -4.72 -30.98 -9.59
C SER A 162 -3.93 -31.96 -8.73
N GLU A 163 -2.64 -31.71 -8.48
CA GLU A 163 -1.79 -32.53 -7.60
C GLU A 163 -2.35 -32.54 -6.17
N PHE A 164 -2.65 -31.37 -5.59
CA PHE A 164 -3.31 -31.30 -4.27
C PHE A 164 -4.64 -32.05 -4.25
N SER A 165 -5.45 -31.93 -5.31
CA SER A 165 -6.73 -32.64 -5.41
C SER A 165 -6.57 -34.15 -5.49
N HIS A 166 -5.56 -34.65 -6.20
CA HIS A 166 -5.29 -36.09 -6.32
C HIS A 166 -4.82 -36.68 -4.98
N GLU A 167 -4.04 -35.92 -4.22
CA GLU A 167 -3.54 -36.32 -2.90
C GLU A 167 -4.57 -36.10 -1.77
N GLY A 168 -5.71 -35.48 -2.07
CA GLY A 168 -6.73 -35.14 -1.07
C GLY A 168 -6.26 -34.09 -0.06
N LEU A 169 -5.29 -33.26 -0.43
CA LEU A 169 -4.70 -32.24 0.42
C LEU A 169 -5.43 -30.90 0.31
N HIS A 170 -5.39 -30.13 1.40
CA HIS A 170 -5.85 -28.75 1.43
C HIS A 170 -4.74 -27.79 1.00
N PHE A 171 -5.12 -26.66 0.41
CA PHE A 171 -4.21 -25.60 0.01
C PHE A 171 -4.81 -24.23 0.26
N ASP A 172 -3.96 -23.22 0.38
CA ASP A 172 -4.36 -21.81 0.45
C ASP A 172 -4.43 -21.21 -0.96
N MET A 173 -5.64 -20.90 -1.43
CA MET A 173 -5.85 -20.34 -2.75
C MET A 173 -5.24 -18.93 -2.90
N GLN A 174 -5.21 -18.14 -1.82
CA GLN A 174 -4.63 -16.80 -1.86
C GLN A 174 -3.12 -16.87 -2.06
N ASP A 175 -2.44 -17.76 -1.33
CA ASP A 175 -0.99 -18.00 -1.48
C ASP A 175 -0.66 -18.49 -2.90
N LEU A 176 -1.38 -19.48 -3.43
CA LEU A 176 -1.14 -19.99 -4.79
C LEU A 176 -1.36 -18.92 -5.87
N GLN A 177 -2.43 -18.11 -5.75
CA GLN A 177 -2.69 -17.01 -6.68
C GLN A 177 -1.61 -15.93 -6.60
N MET A 178 -1.15 -15.59 -5.40
CA MET A 178 -0.06 -14.62 -5.21
C MET A 178 1.24 -15.10 -5.85
N ARG A 179 1.62 -16.37 -5.67
CA ARG A 179 2.80 -16.97 -6.33
C ARG A 179 2.68 -16.96 -7.85
N CYS A 180 1.50 -17.32 -8.37
CA CYS A 180 1.23 -17.28 -9.81
C CYS A 180 1.30 -15.87 -10.39
N ALA A 181 0.76 -14.87 -9.67
CA ALA A 181 0.83 -13.48 -10.06
C ALA A 181 2.27 -12.95 -10.02
N LEU A 182 3.05 -13.34 -9.02
CA LEU A 182 4.45 -12.99 -8.88
C LEU A 182 5.30 -13.56 -10.02
N ASP A 183 5.17 -14.85 -10.31
CA ASP A 183 5.85 -15.50 -11.45
C ASP A 183 5.49 -14.81 -12.77
N SER A 184 4.23 -14.40 -12.92
CA SER A 184 3.74 -13.73 -14.12
C SER A 184 4.31 -12.32 -14.27
N ILE A 185 4.28 -11.51 -13.22
CA ILE A 185 4.75 -10.12 -13.30
C ILE A 185 6.28 -10.06 -13.40
N PHE A 186 7.01 -10.98 -12.79
CA PHE A 186 8.47 -11.04 -12.94
C PHE A 186 8.87 -11.48 -14.34
N LYS A 187 8.15 -12.46 -14.92
CA LYS A 187 8.41 -12.87 -16.30
C LYS A 187 8.04 -11.78 -17.30
N VAL A 188 6.93 -11.07 -17.10
CA VAL A 188 6.51 -9.97 -17.98
C VAL A 188 7.43 -8.75 -17.83
N GLY A 189 7.66 -8.30 -16.60
CA GLY A 189 8.37 -7.04 -16.33
C GLY A 189 9.90 -7.15 -16.40
N PHE A 190 10.47 -8.27 -15.95
CA PHE A 190 11.93 -8.46 -15.87
C PHE A 190 12.45 -9.54 -16.84
N GLY A 191 11.56 -10.31 -17.47
CA GLY A 191 11.94 -11.43 -18.35
C GLY A 191 12.38 -12.69 -17.60
N THR A 192 12.32 -12.68 -16.27
CA THR A 192 12.88 -13.72 -15.38
C THR A 192 11.78 -14.66 -14.88
N GLU A 193 12.04 -15.97 -14.91
CA GLU A 193 11.14 -16.97 -14.29
C GLU A 193 11.59 -17.20 -12.84
N LEU A 194 10.75 -16.86 -11.87
CA LEU A 194 11.05 -17.11 -10.46
C LEU A 194 10.69 -18.55 -10.06
N ASN A 195 9.63 -19.13 -10.63
CA ASN A 195 9.11 -20.46 -10.28
C ASN A 195 8.69 -20.58 -8.80
N CYS A 196 8.14 -19.51 -8.24
CA CYS A 196 7.60 -19.50 -6.88
C CYS A 196 6.42 -20.45 -6.71
N LEU A 197 5.62 -20.65 -7.77
CA LEU A 197 4.44 -21.52 -7.74
C LEU A 197 4.79 -23.00 -7.54
N GLU A 198 5.91 -23.45 -8.09
CA GLU A 198 6.41 -24.82 -7.95
C GLU A 198 7.23 -25.01 -6.65
N GLY A 199 7.33 -23.96 -5.82
CA GLY A 199 7.96 -24.02 -4.49
C GLY A 199 9.49 -24.13 -4.49
N SER A 200 10.14 -24.10 -5.66
CA SER A 200 11.58 -24.32 -5.80
C SER A 200 12.43 -23.09 -5.48
N ASN A 201 11.85 -21.89 -5.51
CA ASN A 201 12.58 -20.63 -5.29
C ASN A 201 12.29 -20.02 -3.92
N LYS A 202 13.21 -20.29 -2.98
CA LYS A 202 13.15 -19.76 -1.60
C LYS A 202 13.25 -18.23 -1.57
N GLU A 203 14.15 -17.64 -2.35
CA GLU A 203 14.36 -16.18 -2.39
C GLU A 203 13.10 -15.45 -2.86
N GLY A 204 12.42 -15.97 -3.89
CA GLY A 204 11.16 -15.41 -4.37
C GLY A 204 10.02 -15.52 -3.35
N ILE A 205 9.98 -16.61 -2.57
CA ILE A 205 9.02 -16.76 -1.46
C ILE A 205 9.32 -15.78 -0.32
N GLU A 206 10.60 -15.58 0.02
CA GLU A 206 11.02 -14.60 1.03
C GLU A 206 10.70 -13.16 0.59
N PHE A 207 10.98 -12.82 -0.67
CA PHE A 207 10.57 -11.56 -1.27
C PHE A 207 9.07 -11.34 -1.16
N MET A 208 8.25 -12.34 -1.53
CA MET A 208 6.80 -12.24 -1.50
C MET A 208 6.28 -11.95 -0.08
N LYS A 209 6.80 -12.68 0.92
CA LYS A 209 6.45 -12.47 2.34
C LYS A 209 6.86 -11.09 2.82
N ALA A 210 8.10 -10.68 2.54
CA ALA A 210 8.61 -9.37 2.91
C ALA A 210 7.79 -8.25 2.28
N PHE A 211 7.39 -8.41 1.02
CA PHE A 211 6.56 -7.45 0.29
C PHE A 211 5.15 -7.35 0.87
N ASP A 212 4.47 -8.48 1.14
CA ASP A 212 3.13 -8.49 1.72
C ASP A 212 3.10 -7.87 3.13
N GLU A 213 4.05 -8.27 3.99
CA GLU A 213 4.19 -7.68 5.33
C GLU A 213 4.49 -6.18 5.28
N SER A 214 5.36 -5.75 4.35
CA SER A 214 5.69 -4.33 4.17
C SER A 214 4.47 -3.52 3.74
N ASN A 215 3.62 -4.07 2.87
CA ASN A 215 2.35 -3.44 2.50
C ASN A 215 1.46 -3.29 3.74
N ALA A 216 1.24 -4.35 4.52
CA ALA A 216 0.42 -4.28 5.72
C ALA A 216 0.90 -3.22 6.72
N ILE A 217 2.22 -3.15 6.97
CA ILE A 217 2.82 -2.14 7.86
C ILE A 217 2.65 -0.74 7.27
N THR A 218 2.91 -0.57 5.98
CA THR A 218 2.77 0.73 5.29
C THR A 218 1.33 1.24 5.33
N TYR A 219 0.35 0.37 5.08
CA TYR A 219 -1.07 0.74 5.16
C TYR A 219 -1.52 1.05 6.59
N TRP A 220 -0.93 0.42 7.61
CA TRP A 220 -1.22 0.76 9.01
C TRP A 220 -0.86 2.21 9.36
N ARG A 221 0.12 2.82 8.67
CA ARG A 221 0.51 4.23 8.87
C ARG A 221 -0.60 5.23 8.57
N TYR A 222 -1.60 4.87 7.75
CA TYR A 222 -2.76 5.75 7.49
C TYR A 222 -3.60 6.00 8.73
N VAL A 223 -3.67 5.01 9.63
CA VAL A 223 -4.52 5.08 10.82
C VAL A 223 -3.72 5.34 12.09
N ASP A 224 -2.43 5.02 12.11
CA ASP A 224 -1.57 5.13 13.28
C ASP A 224 -0.95 6.54 13.47
N PRO A 225 -1.42 7.35 14.43
CA PRO A 225 -0.88 8.70 14.62
C PRO A 225 0.59 8.73 15.08
N PHE A 226 1.13 7.62 15.58
CA PHE A 226 2.48 7.54 16.14
C PHE A 226 3.50 6.89 15.20
N TRP A 227 3.13 6.60 13.94
CA TRP A 227 4.01 5.89 13.01
C TRP A 227 5.35 6.61 12.80
N ARG A 228 5.35 7.95 12.74
CA ARG A 228 6.58 8.75 12.59
C ARG A 228 7.53 8.59 13.78
N LEU A 229 6.99 8.54 15.00
CA LEU A 229 7.77 8.31 16.21
C LEU A 229 8.32 6.88 16.24
N LYS A 230 7.51 5.88 15.90
CA LYS A 230 7.97 4.49 15.83
C LYS A 230 9.02 4.28 14.75
N ARG A 231 8.91 4.99 13.62
CA ARG A 231 9.91 5.03 12.55
C ARG A 231 11.22 5.65 13.03
N PHE A 232 11.14 6.79 13.73
CA PHE A 232 12.30 7.46 14.29
C PHE A 232 13.04 6.59 15.33
N LEU A 233 12.29 5.95 16.23
CA LEU A 233 12.84 5.04 17.24
C LEU A 233 13.23 3.66 16.67
N ASN A 234 12.86 3.36 15.42
CA ASN A 234 13.07 2.07 14.77
C ASN A 234 12.55 0.90 15.61
N ILE A 235 11.26 0.93 15.97
CA ILE A 235 10.62 -0.08 16.82
C ILE A 235 9.40 -0.74 16.17
N GLY A 236 9.11 -1.98 16.56
CA GLY A 236 7.94 -2.73 16.13
C GLY A 236 7.88 -2.94 14.61
N GLY A 237 6.71 -2.71 14.00
CA GLY A 237 6.51 -2.84 12.56
C GLY A 237 7.44 -1.95 11.73
N GLU A 238 7.82 -0.78 12.23
CA GLU A 238 8.70 0.14 11.49
C GLU A 238 10.13 -0.38 11.38
N ALA A 239 10.64 -1.02 12.44
CA ALA A 239 11.93 -1.72 12.38
C ALA A 239 11.90 -2.88 11.37
N LYS A 240 10.79 -3.64 11.37
CA LYS A 240 10.58 -4.75 10.45
C LYS A 240 10.47 -4.28 9.00
N LEU A 241 9.76 -3.19 8.76
CA LEU A 241 9.63 -2.58 7.43
C LEU A 241 11.01 -2.22 6.86
N LYS A 242 11.89 -1.63 7.66
CA LYS A 242 13.25 -1.30 7.22
C LYS A 242 14.04 -2.54 6.79
N ILE A 243 13.91 -3.65 7.52
CA ILE A 243 14.55 -4.93 7.17
C ILE A 243 13.95 -5.49 5.89
N ASN A 244 12.61 -5.51 5.79
CA ASN A 244 11.91 -6.06 4.64
C ASN A 244 12.20 -5.26 3.36
N VAL A 245 12.25 -3.92 3.44
CA VAL A 245 12.62 -3.05 2.31
C VAL A 245 14.02 -3.37 1.82
N LYS A 246 14.98 -3.57 2.73
CA LYS A 246 16.33 -3.99 2.34
C LYS A 246 16.33 -5.32 1.57
N LEU A 247 15.58 -6.32 2.06
CA LEU A 247 15.46 -7.62 1.39
C LEU A 247 14.83 -7.47 -0.01
N ILE A 248 13.77 -6.67 -0.12
CA ILE A 248 13.09 -6.34 -1.38
C ILE A 248 14.06 -5.70 -2.37
N ASP A 249 14.81 -4.69 -1.93
CA ASP A 249 15.78 -3.98 -2.76
C ASP A 249 16.92 -4.90 -3.20
N GLU A 250 17.47 -5.72 -2.31
CA GLU A 250 18.53 -6.68 -2.64
C GLU A 250 18.05 -7.69 -3.70
N PHE A 251 16.85 -8.24 -3.54
CA PHE A 251 16.26 -9.17 -4.50
C PHE A 251 16.05 -8.52 -5.87
N VAL A 252 15.40 -7.36 -5.92
CA VAL A 252 15.10 -6.66 -7.19
C VAL A 252 16.38 -6.21 -7.88
N ASN A 253 17.35 -5.67 -7.14
CA ASN A 253 18.64 -5.29 -7.71
C ASN A 253 19.42 -6.50 -8.25
N GLY A 254 19.32 -7.65 -7.59
CA GLY A 254 19.85 -8.93 -8.09
C GLY A 254 19.26 -9.30 -9.45
N VAL A 255 17.92 -9.29 -9.56
CA VAL A 255 17.22 -9.57 -10.82
C VAL A 255 17.62 -8.59 -11.93
N ILE A 256 17.70 -7.29 -11.63
CA ILE A 256 18.13 -6.26 -12.59
C ILE A 256 19.57 -6.51 -13.05
N LYS A 257 20.48 -6.84 -12.12
CA LYS A 257 21.89 -7.11 -12.43
C LYS A 257 22.01 -8.31 -13.37
N THR A 258 21.39 -9.44 -13.04
CA THR A 258 21.39 -10.64 -13.90
C THR A 258 20.83 -10.33 -15.28
N LYS A 259 19.75 -9.52 -15.37
CA LYS A 259 19.17 -9.16 -16.66
C LYS A 259 20.11 -8.30 -17.50
N LYS A 260 20.83 -7.36 -16.89
CA LYS A 260 21.85 -6.54 -17.59
C LYS A 260 22.99 -7.40 -18.14
N GLU A 261 23.50 -8.33 -17.33
CA GLU A 261 24.57 -9.26 -17.75
C GLU A 261 24.13 -10.12 -18.95
N GLN A 262 22.90 -10.65 -18.93
CA GLN A 262 22.35 -11.41 -20.06
C GLN A 262 22.26 -10.57 -21.36
N LEU A 263 21.90 -9.29 -21.25
CA LEU A 263 21.82 -8.40 -22.42
C LEU A 263 23.20 -8.09 -23.00
N THR A 264 24.22 -7.89 -22.16
CA THR A 264 25.60 -7.71 -22.61
C THR A 264 26.12 -8.95 -23.34
N LEU A 265 25.92 -10.14 -22.77
CA LEU A 265 26.33 -11.40 -23.41
C LEU A 265 25.64 -11.62 -24.76
N GLN A 266 24.37 -11.24 -24.89
CA GLN A 266 23.64 -11.31 -26.16
C GLN A 266 24.21 -10.36 -27.20
N GLN A 267 24.62 -9.15 -26.81
CA GLN A 267 25.25 -8.19 -27.72
C GLN A 267 26.61 -8.68 -28.21
N ASP A 268 27.44 -9.21 -27.30
CA ASP A 268 28.78 -9.73 -27.62
C ASP A 268 28.71 -11.01 -28.48
N SER A 269 27.63 -11.78 -28.40
CA SER A 269 27.42 -12.98 -29.23
C SER A 269 26.94 -12.68 -30.66
N VAL A 270 26.49 -11.45 -30.93
CA VAL A 270 25.95 -11.00 -32.22
C VAL A 270 26.95 -10.09 -32.96
N SER A 271 27.97 -9.57 -32.27
CA SER A 271 29.13 -8.87 -32.83
C SER A 271 30.26 -9.82 -33.23
#